data_AF-A0A8D0GAN5-F1
#
_entry.id   AF-A0A8D0GAN5-F1
#
_cell.length_a   1.000
_cell.length_b   1.000
_cell.length_c   1.000
_cell.angle_alpha   90.00
_cell.angle_beta   90.00
_cell.angle_gamma   90.00
#
_symmetry.space_group_name_H-M   'P 1'
#
loop_
_entity.id
_entity.type
_entity.pdbx_description
1 polymer ?
#
loop_
_entity_poly.entity_id
_entity_poly.type
_entity_poly.pdbx_seq_one_letter_code
_entity_poly.pdbx_strand_id
1 'polypeptide(L)'
;FQPDSAYQGGVFFLTVHFPTDYPFKPPKIAFTTKIYHPNINSNGSICLDILRSQWSPALTVSKVLLSICSLLCDPNPDDPLVPDIKYAM
;
A
#
# COMPACT_ATOMS: atom_id res chain seq x y z
N PHE A 1 -0.15 -15.75 -5.03
CA PHE A 1 -0.46 -15.73 -3.59
C PHE A 1 0.60 -16.55 -2.91
N GLN A 2 1.54 -15.91 -2.22
CA GLN A 2 2.68 -16.63 -1.66
C GLN A 2 2.27 -17.36 -0.38
N PRO A 3 2.62 -18.65 -0.25
CA PRO A 3 2.64 -19.30 1.05
C PRO A 3 3.70 -18.61 1.93
N ASP A 4 3.38 -18.40 3.21
CA ASP A 4 4.25 -17.85 4.27
C ASP A 4 4.29 -16.33 4.46
N SER A 5 3.39 -15.56 3.83
CA SER A 5 3.18 -14.15 4.23
C SER A 5 2.33 -14.06 5.51
N ALA A 6 2.65 -13.12 6.40
CA ALA A 6 1.83 -12.79 7.58
C ALA A 6 0.38 -12.40 7.23
N TYR A 7 0.10 -12.07 5.97
CA TYR A 7 -1.22 -11.68 5.46
C TYR A 7 -1.89 -12.79 4.63
N GLN A 8 -1.33 -14.00 4.59
CA GLN A 8 -1.88 -15.13 3.84
C GLN A 8 -3.33 -15.41 4.24
N GLY A 9 -4.21 -15.54 3.24
CA GLY A 9 -5.64 -15.79 3.45
C GLY A 9 -6.45 -14.58 3.94
N GLY A 10 -5.81 -13.43 4.15
CA GLY A 10 -6.48 -12.21 4.57
C GLY A 10 -7.32 -11.58 3.46
N VAL A 11 -8.46 -11.01 3.84
CA VAL A 11 -9.29 -10.17 2.97
C VAL A 11 -9.24 -8.74 3.49
N PHE A 12 -8.68 -7.84 2.69
CA PHE A 12 -8.48 -6.44 3.04
C PHE A 12 -9.33 -5.55 2.15
N PHE A 13 -10.06 -4.63 2.77
CA PHE A 13 -10.88 -3.65 2.10
C PHE A 13 -10.12 -2.34 1.98
N LEU A 14 -10.26 -1.68 0.83
CA LEU A 14 -9.64 -0.40 0.51
C LEU A 14 -10.69 0.58 0.00
N THR A 15 -10.49 1.86 0.29
CA THR A 15 -11.19 2.97 -0.36
C THR A 15 -10.31 3.54 -1.47
N VAL A 16 -10.94 3.89 -2.59
CA VAL A 16 -10.29 4.54 -3.73
C VAL A 16 -11.07 5.80 -4.05
N HIS A 17 -10.40 6.96 -4.00
CA HIS A 17 -10.98 8.24 -4.34
C HIS A 17 -10.20 8.89 -5.49
N PHE A 18 -10.86 9.08 -6.61
CA PHE A 18 -10.29 9.74 -7.78
C PHE A 18 -10.42 11.25 -7.66
N PRO A 19 -9.33 12.02 -7.79
CA PRO A 19 -9.44 13.46 -7.86
C PRO A 19 -10.01 13.90 -9.22
N THR A 20 -10.48 15.15 -9.30
CA THR A 20 -11.08 15.72 -10.52
C THR A 20 -10.11 15.81 -11.71
N ASP A 21 -8.81 15.80 -11.43
CA ASP A 21 -7.73 15.89 -12.41
C ASP A 21 -7.02 14.54 -12.64
N TYR A 22 -7.65 13.42 -12.26
CA TYR A 22 -7.21 12.10 -12.68
C TYR A 22 -7.26 11.97 -14.22
N PRO A 23 -6.25 11.39 -14.90
CA PRO A 23 -5.10 10.66 -14.35
C PRO A 23 -3.83 11.50 -14.11
N PHE A 24 -3.90 12.83 -14.19
CA PHE A 24 -2.72 13.69 -13.95
C PHE A 24 -2.31 13.76 -12.48
N LYS A 25 -3.26 13.55 -11.55
CA LYS A 25 -2.97 13.26 -10.13
C LYS A 25 -3.34 11.82 -9.75
N PRO A 26 -2.60 11.22 -8.79
CA PRO A 26 -2.89 9.88 -8.32
C PRO A 26 -4.25 9.80 -7.62
N PRO A 27 -4.92 8.64 -7.65
CA PRO A 27 -6.05 8.38 -6.78
C PRO A 27 -5.56 8.26 -5.34
N LYS A 28 -6.40 8.69 -4.39
CA LYS A 28 -6.15 8.44 -2.96
C LYS A 28 -6.63 7.04 -2.63
N ILE A 29 -5.72 6.19 -2.15
CA ILE A 29 -6.03 4.83 -1.74
C ILE A 29 -5.67 4.65 -0.26
N ALA A 30 -6.59 4.09 0.51
CA ALA A 30 -6.37 3.79 1.92
C ALA A 30 -7.06 2.48 2.33
N PHE A 31 -6.45 1.73 3.24
CA PHE A 31 -7.06 0.56 3.86
C PHE A 31 -8.19 0.98 4.80
N THR A 32 -9.33 0.32 4.68
CA THR A 32 -10.41 0.39 5.69
C THR A 32 -10.33 -0.76 6.68
N THR A 33 -9.77 -1.89 6.27
CA THR A 33 -9.40 -2.98 7.19
C THR A 33 -8.19 -2.56 8.00
N LYS A 34 -8.26 -2.64 9.33
CA LYS A 34 -7.09 -2.45 10.19
C LYS A 34 -6.04 -3.51 9.86
N ILE A 35 -4.85 -3.06 9.51
CA ILE A 35 -3.72 -3.91 9.16
C ILE A 35 -2.47 -3.38 9.85
N TYR A 36 -1.68 -4.29 10.41
CA TYR A 36 -0.38 -3.96 10.98
C TYR A 36 0.69 -4.20 9.93
N HIS A 37 1.28 -3.14 9.38
CA HIS A 37 2.27 -3.22 8.30
C HIS A 37 3.21 -2.00 8.36
N PRO A 38 4.53 -2.15 8.15
CA PRO A 38 5.50 -1.05 8.32
C PRO A 38 5.24 0.15 7.39
N ASN A 39 4.71 -0.11 6.19
CA ASN A 39 4.37 0.93 5.22
C ASN A 39 2.87 1.33 5.23
N ILE A 40 2.08 0.90 6.22
CA ILE A 40 0.67 1.31 6.39
C ILE A 40 0.46 1.86 7.80
N ASN A 41 -0.01 3.10 7.91
CA ASN A 41 -0.25 3.71 9.23
C ASN A 41 -1.60 3.27 9.84
N SER A 42 -1.85 3.66 11.10
CA SER A 42 -3.08 3.36 11.84
C SER A 42 -4.37 3.88 11.18
N ASN A 43 -4.26 4.89 10.31
CA ASN A 43 -5.37 5.44 9.53
C ASN A 43 -5.54 4.76 8.17
N GLY A 44 -4.78 3.70 7.88
CA GLY A 44 -4.83 2.95 6.63
C GLY A 44 -4.12 3.64 5.45
N SER A 45 -3.39 4.73 5.68
CA SER A 45 -2.63 5.41 4.62
C SER A 45 -1.42 4.58 4.23
N ILE A 46 -1.20 4.45 2.92
CA ILE A 46 -0.14 3.62 2.33
C ILE A 46 1.06 4.50 1.99
N CYS A 47 2.27 4.08 2.38
CA CYS A 47 3.51 4.63 1.85
C CYS A 47 3.90 3.87 0.59
N LEU A 48 3.57 4.44 -0.57
CA LEU A 48 3.96 3.90 -1.85
C LEU A 48 4.31 5.08 -2.76
N ASP A 49 5.50 5.03 -3.34
CA ASP A 49 6.09 6.07 -4.19
C ASP A 49 5.26 6.34 -5.45
N ILE A 50 4.68 5.30 -6.07
CA ILE A 50 3.80 5.43 -7.23
C ILE A 50 2.48 6.14 -6.89
N LEU A 51 2.09 6.26 -5.61
CA LEU A 51 0.95 7.07 -5.17
C LEU A 51 1.36 8.52 -4.81
N ARG A 52 2.65 8.86 -4.96
CA ARG A 52 3.24 10.15 -4.58
C ARG A 52 4.11 10.70 -5.70
N SER A 53 5.44 10.64 -5.54
CA SER A 53 6.42 11.28 -6.42
C SER A 53 6.61 10.55 -7.75
N GLN A 54 6.34 9.25 -7.80
CA GLN A 54 6.50 8.42 -9.00
C GLN A 54 5.17 8.12 -9.71
N TRP A 55 4.10 8.87 -9.39
CA TRP A 55 2.84 8.72 -10.12
C TRP A 55 3.03 9.09 -11.60
N SER A 56 2.49 8.23 -12.47
CA SER A 56 2.42 8.47 -13.90
C SER A 56 0.98 8.25 -14.39
N PRO A 57 0.44 9.11 -15.27
CA PRO A 57 -0.89 8.91 -15.86
C PRO A 57 -1.06 7.59 -16.63
N ALA A 58 0.05 6.91 -16.96
CA ALA A 58 0.04 5.59 -17.59
C ALA A 58 -0.13 4.42 -16.59
N LEU A 59 -0.13 4.71 -15.28
CA LEU A 59 -0.44 3.73 -14.25
C LEU A 59 -1.95 3.54 -14.16
N THR A 60 -2.35 2.29 -13.98
CA THR A 60 -3.75 1.91 -13.78
C THR A 60 -3.97 1.47 -12.34
N VAL A 61 -5.21 1.53 -11.87
CA VAL A 61 -5.57 1.01 -10.54
C VAL A 61 -5.15 -0.45 -10.39
N SER A 62 -5.26 -1.27 -11.43
CA SER A 62 -4.79 -2.66 -11.41
C SER A 62 -3.29 -2.77 -11.12
N LYS A 63 -2.45 -1.93 -11.75
CA LYS A 63 -1.01 -1.91 -11.47
C LYS A 63 -0.73 -1.45 -10.04
N VAL A 64 -1.46 -0.44 -9.55
CA VAL A 64 -1.33 0.05 -8.17
C VAL A 64 -1.71 -1.05 -7.17
N LEU A 65 -2.81 -1.76 -7.38
CA LEU A 65 -3.22 -2.87 -6.52
C LEU A 65 -2.20 -4.02 -6.54
N LEU A 66 -1.60 -4.32 -7.70
CA LEU A 66 -0.51 -5.29 -7.78
C LEU A 66 0.71 -4.85 -6.96
N SER A 67 1.09 -3.58 -7.02
CA SER A 67 2.16 -3.03 -6.19
C SER A 67 1.83 -3.09 -4.70
N ILE A 68 0.58 -2.82 -4.30
CA ILE A 68 0.13 -2.98 -2.90
C ILE A 68 0.21 -4.45 -2.47
N CYS A 69 -0.22 -5.40 -3.31
CA CYS A 69 -0.07 -6.82 -3.01
C CYS A 69 1.40 -7.22 -2.85
N SER A 70 2.29 -6.69 -3.69
CA SER A 70 3.73 -6.92 -3.58
C SER A 70 4.30 -6.33 -2.29
N LEU A 71 3.85 -5.13 -1.89
CA LEU A 71 4.25 -4.46 -0.65
C LEU A 71 3.89 -5.30 0.59
N LEU A 72 2.73 -5.96 0.59
CA LEU A 72 2.32 -6.86 1.67
C LEU A 72 3.15 -8.14 1.74
N CYS A 73 3.71 -8.60 0.62
CA CYS A 73 4.59 -9.77 0.59
C CYS A 73 6.02 -9.41 1.04
N ASP A 74 6.54 -8.31 0.51
CA ASP A 74 7.90 -7.84 0.75
C ASP A 74 7.84 -6.41 1.32
N PRO A 75 7.79 -6.26 2.66
CA PRO A 75 7.72 -4.95 3.28
C PRO A 75 8.98 -4.16 2.93
N ASN A 76 8.84 -2.90 2.51
CA ASN A 76 10.00 -2.08 2.15
C ASN A 76 10.71 -1.59 3.43
N PRO A 77 11.94 -2.03 3.73
CA PRO A 77 12.67 -1.66 4.94
C PRO A 77 13.30 -0.27 4.88
N ASP A 78 13.38 0.37 3.70
CA ASP A 78 14.06 1.66 3.50
C ASP A 78 13.17 2.88 3.82
N ASP A 79 11.86 2.69 4.05
CA ASP A 79 10.93 3.75 4.48
C ASP A 79 9.97 3.25 5.58
N PRO A 80 10.49 2.92 6.79
CA PRO A 80 9.65 2.51 7.90
C PRO A 80 8.92 3.73 8.46
N LEU A 81 7.62 3.83 8.18
CA LEU A 81 6.73 4.79 8.85
C LEU A 81 6.57 4.50 10.35
N VAL A 82 7.03 3.32 10.80
CA VAL A 82 6.97 2.85 12.18
C VAL A 82 8.38 2.47 12.65
N PRO A 83 9.01 3.25 13.55
CA PRO A 83 10.38 2.98 14.00
C PRO A 83 10.60 1.67 14.78
N ASP A 84 9.53 1.00 15.24
CA ASP A 84 9.60 -0.06 16.26
C ASP A 84 9.42 -1.50 15.76
N ILE A 85 9.20 -1.74 14.47
CA ILE A 85 8.99 -3.11 13.93
C ILE A 85 10.27 -3.66 13.32
N LYS A 86 11.33 -3.78 14.12
CA LYS A 86 12.61 -4.34 13.66
C LYS A 86 13.05 -5.62 14.37
N TYR A 87 12.27 -6.13 15.32
CA TYR A 87 12.64 -7.32 16.08
C TYR A 87 11.43 -8.21 16.40
N ALA A 88 10.88 -8.87 15.40
CA ALA A 88 10.01 -10.04 15.58
C ALA A 88 9.97 -10.88 14.30
N MET A 89 11.12 -11.43 13.93
CA MET A 89 11.24 -12.70 13.20
C MET A 89 12.31 -13.54 13.89
#